data_AF-A0A381TH30-F1
#
_entry.id   AF-A0A381TH30-F1
#
_cell.length_a   1.000
_cell.length_b   1.000
_cell.length_c   1.000
_cell.angle_alpha   90.00
_cell.angle_beta   90.00
_cell.angle_gamma   90.00
#
_symmetry.space_group_name_H-M   'P 1'
#
loop_
_entity.id
_entity.type
_entity.pdbx_description
1 polymer ?
#
loop_
_entity_poly.entity_id
_entity_poly.type
_entity_poly.pdbx_seq_one_letter_code
_entity_poly.pdbx_strand_id
1 'polypeptide(L)'
;MLAFKPEAKKTWETSKDNIIKYIKGEIEDVVIDDSIAFGITDSREAEKFIDEAIAYEDDFIALDSETTSLYPRNGYMLGLSLCYDGQKAAYIDTNCIDEIIESKLQELFSKKTVIFHNAKFDLAWFEYHFGFKFPNIEDTMLLSYLINENPGHHGLKALALKYTPYGDYEKPMHDWIDNYRKEHRILKNEFRWEEIPFDIMKTYAAMDALVTFKLFEKFIKIKENEKLAWVYKNLLVPGTRFLLTTQENGVPFDKERLIIAQDLMQQNIDSAIAAMYKDFDIKKFEKLNGKPFNPNSTVQLRSLLFDFIGLNPVNKKTGTGQWSTDSEVLNILAEKSKLPEHILAIRQKSKIKNTYLDKIIPQLDKDMRLRTSFNLHSTTSGRLSSSGKLNMQQIPRDNPIVKGCITAAAGSQIVAMDLTTA
;
A
#
# COMPACT_ATOMS: atom_id res chain seq x y z
N MET A 1 -36.52 16.58 9.23
CA MET A 1 -36.05 15.54 10.15
C MET A 1 -35.02 14.71 9.38
N LEU A 2 -33.74 14.74 9.77
CA LEU A 2 -32.72 13.92 9.10
C LEU A 2 -32.98 12.45 9.42
N ALA A 3 -33.23 11.64 8.40
CA ALA A 3 -33.44 10.20 8.55
C ALA A 3 -32.10 9.49 8.31
N PHE A 4 -31.57 8.84 9.34
CA PHE A 4 -30.37 8.02 9.25
C PHE A 4 -30.74 6.54 9.20
N LYS A 5 -29.93 5.73 8.50
CA LYS A 5 -29.98 4.28 8.68
C LYS A 5 -29.73 3.94 10.17
N PRO A 6 -30.35 2.89 10.72
CA PRO A 6 -30.20 2.52 12.13
C PRO A 6 -28.72 2.42 12.57
N GLU A 7 -27.84 1.91 11.72
CA GLU A 7 -26.42 1.77 12.05
C GLU A 7 -25.68 3.13 12.15
N ALA A 8 -26.10 4.12 11.36
CA ALA A 8 -25.46 5.44 11.33
C ALA A 8 -25.90 6.36 12.48
N LYS A 9 -27.00 6.04 13.15
CA LYS A 9 -27.57 6.88 14.22
C LYS A 9 -26.61 7.05 15.39
N LYS A 10 -25.97 5.97 15.86
CA LYS A 10 -25.04 6.04 16.99
C LYS A 10 -23.84 6.94 16.68
N THR A 11 -23.24 6.76 15.50
CA THR A 11 -22.12 7.60 15.03
C THR A 11 -22.52 9.06 14.92
N TRP A 12 -23.72 9.35 14.40
CA TRP A 12 -24.25 10.70 14.33
C TRP A 12 -24.42 11.33 15.71
N GLU A 13 -25.07 10.64 16.64
CA GLU A 13 -25.27 11.16 18.00
C GLU A 13 -23.92 11.43 18.69
N THR A 14 -22.97 10.50 18.60
CA THR A 14 -21.62 10.70 19.15
C THR A 14 -20.89 11.89 18.50
N SER A 15 -21.00 12.06 17.18
CA SER A 15 -20.38 13.18 16.47
C SER A 15 -21.01 14.51 16.89
N LYS A 16 -22.34 14.56 16.97
CA LYS A 16 -23.11 15.73 17.42
C LYS A 16 -22.73 16.10 18.86
N ASP A 17 -22.66 15.12 19.75
CA ASP A 17 -22.30 15.33 21.16
C ASP A 17 -20.86 15.86 21.28
N ASN A 18 -19.91 15.32 20.51
CA ASN A 18 -18.54 15.83 20.48
C ASN A 18 -18.48 17.29 19.98
N ILE A 19 -19.20 17.62 18.90
CA ILE A 19 -19.29 19.00 18.40
C ILE A 19 -19.85 19.93 19.47
N ILE A 20 -20.90 19.52 20.20
CA ILE A 20 -21.47 20.31 21.29
C ILE A 20 -20.44 20.53 22.40
N LYS A 21 -19.64 19.52 22.75
CA LYS A 21 -18.58 19.65 23.75
C LYS A 21 -17.50 20.64 23.34
N TYR A 22 -17.06 20.61 22.08
CA TYR A 22 -16.13 21.62 21.53
C TYR A 22 -16.73 23.03 21.58
N ILE A 23 -17.99 23.20 21.15
CA ILE A 23 -18.68 24.50 21.19
C ILE A 23 -18.77 25.05 22.61
N LYS A 24 -18.95 24.17 23.60
CA LYS A 24 -19.03 24.55 25.02
C LYS A 24 -17.67 24.73 25.71
N GLY A 25 -16.56 24.44 25.04
CA GLY A 25 -15.23 24.45 25.64
C GLY A 25 -15.01 23.32 26.66
N GLU A 26 -15.83 22.26 26.62
CA GLU A 26 -15.64 21.06 27.47
C GLU A 26 -14.52 20.15 26.93
N ILE A 27 -14.18 20.29 25.64
CA ILE A 27 -13.05 19.66 24.97
C ILE A 27 -12.29 20.77 24.24
N GLU A 28 -10.99 20.85 24.48
CA GLU A 28 -10.07 21.73 23.76
C GLU A 28 -9.15 20.90 22.87
N ASP A 29 -8.70 21.50 21.76
CA ASP A 29 -7.70 20.88 20.91
C ASP A 29 -6.38 20.76 21.67
N VAL A 30 -5.76 19.57 21.60
CA VAL A 30 -4.42 19.38 22.16
C VAL A 30 -3.43 20.17 21.33
N VAL A 31 -2.75 21.13 21.97
CA VAL A 31 -1.62 21.84 21.37
C VAL A 31 -0.40 20.91 21.43
N ILE A 32 0.11 20.54 20.26
CA ILE A 32 1.31 19.71 20.16
C ILE A 32 2.52 20.65 20.17
N ASP A 33 3.37 20.49 21.17
CA ASP A 33 4.63 21.23 21.33
C ASP A 33 5.78 20.26 21.68
N ASP A 34 6.98 20.81 21.91
CA ASP A 34 8.19 20.04 22.20
C ASP A 34 8.12 19.26 23.55
N SER A 35 7.12 19.52 24.40
CA SER A 35 6.88 18.69 25.60
C SER A 35 6.20 17.35 25.28
N ILE A 36 5.55 17.26 24.11
CA ILE A 36 4.83 16.07 23.62
C ILE A 36 5.63 15.40 22.50
N ALA A 37 6.13 16.17 21.54
CA ALA A 37 6.77 15.66 20.33
C ALA A 37 7.99 16.51 19.98
N PHE A 38 9.18 15.94 20.12
CA PHE A 38 10.45 16.65 19.93
C PHE A 38 11.41 15.89 19.02
N GLY A 39 12.49 16.56 18.61
CA GLY A 39 13.52 15.99 17.74
C GLY A 39 14.87 15.92 18.43
N ILE A 40 15.66 14.90 18.12
CA ILE A 40 17.01 14.69 18.62
C ILE A 40 17.99 14.63 17.44
N THR A 41 18.98 15.51 17.45
CA THR A 41 20.06 15.58 16.44
C THR A 41 21.47 15.45 17.04
N ASP A 42 21.58 15.23 18.36
CA ASP A 42 22.83 15.01 19.07
C ASP A 42 22.90 13.57 19.59
N SER A 43 24.00 12.86 19.29
CA SER A 43 24.14 11.45 19.67
C SER A 43 24.14 11.21 21.19
N ARG A 44 24.61 12.17 22.00
CA ARG A 44 24.60 12.00 23.47
C ARG A 44 23.21 12.16 24.04
N GLU A 45 22.42 13.07 23.46
CA GLU A 45 20.99 13.20 23.79
C GLU A 45 20.22 11.94 23.37
N ALA A 46 20.50 11.39 22.19
CA ALA A 46 19.92 10.13 21.73
C ALA A 46 20.28 8.97 22.67
N GLU A 47 21.56 8.85 23.06
CA GLU A 47 22.03 7.83 24.00
C GLU A 47 21.27 7.90 25.31
N LYS A 48 21.16 9.10 25.90
CA LYS A 48 20.45 9.32 27.15
C LYS A 48 18.98 8.95 27.04
N PHE A 49 18.30 9.36 25.96
CA PHE A 49 16.89 9.05 25.74
C PHE A 49 16.65 7.55 25.59
N ILE A 50 17.55 6.83 24.91
CA ILE A 50 17.48 5.37 24.76
C ILE A 50 17.76 4.66 26.09
N ASP A 51 18.72 5.13 26.88
CA ASP A 51 19.00 4.59 28.21
C ASP A 51 17.79 4.76 29.16
N GLU A 52 17.12 5.91 29.10
CA GLU A 52 15.85 6.13 29.80
C GLU A 52 14.78 5.13 29.35
N ALA A 53 14.64 4.90 28.03
CA ALA A 53 13.70 3.92 27.48
C ALA A 53 14.02 2.48 27.91
N ILE A 54 15.30 2.12 27.99
CA ILE A 54 15.76 0.79 28.47
C ILE A 54 15.40 0.61 29.95
N ALA A 55 15.62 1.66 30.76
CA ALA A 55 15.40 1.64 32.20
C ALA A 55 13.93 1.83 32.61
N TYR A 56 13.08 2.31 31.69
CA TYR A 56 11.67 2.56 31.96
C TYR A 56 10.94 1.28 32.39
N GLU A 57 9.98 1.39 33.31
CA GLU A 57 9.35 0.23 33.95
C GLU A 57 8.41 -0.55 33.01
N ASP A 58 7.72 0.14 32.09
CA ASP A 58 6.79 -0.50 31.16
C ASP A 58 7.51 -1.36 30.13
N ASP A 59 6.94 -2.52 29.81
CA ASP A 59 7.53 -3.47 28.86
C ASP A 59 7.32 -3.09 27.39
N PHE A 60 6.58 -2.03 27.11
CA PHE A 60 6.18 -1.64 25.76
C PHE A 60 6.86 -0.35 25.33
N ILE A 61 7.26 -0.30 24.06
CA ILE A 61 7.70 0.92 23.39
C ILE A 61 7.05 0.98 22.01
N ALA A 62 6.73 2.16 21.50
CA ALA A 62 6.32 2.35 20.12
C ALA A 62 7.49 2.86 19.28
N LEU A 63 7.65 2.27 18.09
CA LEU A 63 8.72 2.57 17.15
C LEU A 63 8.11 2.83 15.77
N ASP A 64 8.64 3.84 15.09
CA ASP A 64 8.25 4.20 13.72
C ASP A 64 9.50 4.61 12.91
N SER A 65 9.42 4.53 11.58
CA SER A 65 10.53 4.84 10.68
C SER A 65 10.16 5.86 9.61
N GLU A 66 11.04 6.85 9.40
CA GLU A 66 10.94 7.78 8.28
C GLU A 66 11.98 7.44 7.22
N THR A 67 11.56 7.38 5.96
CA THR A 67 12.36 6.79 4.89
C THR A 67 12.18 7.50 3.56
N THR A 68 13.18 7.42 2.68
CA THR A 68 13.15 8.08 1.36
C THR A 68 12.35 7.32 0.29
N SER A 69 11.85 6.13 0.61
CA SER A 69 11.08 5.34 -0.36
C SER A 69 10.14 4.35 0.32
N LEU A 70 9.33 3.64 -0.48
CA LEU A 70 8.47 2.58 0.04
C LEU A 70 9.18 1.22 0.22
N TYR A 71 10.45 1.11 -0.20
CA TYR A 71 11.18 -0.17 -0.22
C TYR A 71 12.63 0.01 0.27
N PRO A 72 13.10 -0.75 1.27
CA PRO A 72 14.43 -0.58 1.87
C PRO A 72 15.60 -0.60 0.88
N ARG A 73 15.50 -1.41 -0.18
CA ARG A 73 16.54 -1.54 -1.23
C ARG A 73 16.63 -0.35 -2.18
N ASN A 74 15.61 0.51 -2.19
CA ASN A 74 15.49 1.64 -3.10
C ASN A 74 15.73 2.99 -2.42
N GLY A 75 16.07 3.01 -1.14
CA GLY A 75 16.28 4.24 -0.37
C GLY A 75 17.08 4.00 0.91
N TYR A 76 17.00 4.96 1.82
CA TYR A 76 17.67 4.95 3.13
C TYR A 76 16.74 5.51 4.20
N MET A 77 17.06 5.25 5.47
CA MET A 77 16.33 5.78 6.61
C MET A 77 16.73 7.24 6.88
N LEU A 78 15.74 8.09 7.12
CA LEU A 78 15.93 9.49 7.52
C LEU A 78 16.05 9.61 9.04
N GLY A 79 15.28 8.79 9.76
CA GLY A 79 15.26 8.77 11.22
C GLY A 79 14.32 7.69 11.72
N LEU A 80 14.27 7.57 13.04
CA LEU A 80 13.34 6.72 13.75
C LEU A 80 12.65 7.51 14.85
N SER A 81 11.42 7.14 15.18
CA SER A 81 10.68 7.77 16.27
C SER A 81 10.40 6.76 17.37
N LEU A 82 10.58 7.17 18.62
CA LEU A 82 10.44 6.30 19.78
C LEU A 82 9.57 6.94 20.86
N CYS A 83 8.62 6.18 21.40
CA CYS A 83 7.80 6.53 22.55
C CYS A 83 7.81 5.36 23.56
N TYR A 84 8.22 5.60 24.79
CA TYR A 84 8.31 4.55 25.82
C TYR A 84 7.35 4.75 27.01
N ASP A 85 6.82 5.96 27.21
CA ASP A 85 5.99 6.32 28.37
C ASP A 85 4.53 6.63 28.01
N GLY A 86 4.19 6.58 26.72
CA GLY A 86 2.88 6.96 26.20
C GLY A 86 2.51 8.42 26.45
N GLN A 87 3.45 9.30 26.78
CA GLN A 87 3.20 10.72 27.04
C GLN A 87 3.93 11.61 26.04
N LYS A 88 5.19 11.28 25.76
CA LYS A 88 6.04 12.02 24.83
C LYS A 88 6.78 11.08 23.88
N ALA A 89 7.19 11.61 22.74
CA ALA A 89 7.96 10.86 21.75
C ALA A 89 9.04 11.73 21.13
N ALA A 90 10.13 11.08 20.73
CA ALA A 90 11.25 11.72 20.07
C ALA A 90 11.42 11.18 18.65
N TYR A 91 11.65 12.06 17.68
CA TYR A 91 12.21 11.73 16.37
C TYR A 91 13.73 11.88 16.41
N ILE A 92 14.45 10.77 16.23
CA ILE A 92 15.90 10.70 16.27
C ILE A 92 16.42 10.67 14.82
N ASP A 93 17.23 11.66 14.48
CA ASP A 93 17.90 11.73 13.18
C ASP A 93 18.84 10.53 12.98
N THR A 94 18.87 9.94 11.79
CA THR A 94 19.74 8.78 11.52
C THR A 94 21.23 9.12 11.66
N ASN A 95 21.64 10.39 11.54
CA ASN A 95 23.02 10.79 11.78
C ASN A 95 23.45 10.62 13.25
N CYS A 96 22.51 10.48 14.19
CA CYS A 96 22.81 10.16 15.57
C CYS A 96 23.17 8.68 15.80
N ILE A 97 22.80 7.80 14.86
CA ILE A 97 22.88 6.35 15.02
C ILE A 97 24.29 5.87 14.64
N ASP A 98 25.19 5.86 15.63
CA ASP A 98 26.50 5.22 15.55
C ASP A 98 26.48 3.80 16.16
N GLU A 99 27.64 3.13 16.19
CA GLU A 99 27.77 1.77 16.73
C GLU A 99 27.30 1.63 18.19
N ILE A 100 27.43 2.70 19.00
CA ILE A 100 27.01 2.70 20.41
C ILE A 100 25.49 2.76 20.48
N ILE A 101 24.89 3.68 19.72
CA ILE A 101 23.44 3.82 19.63
C ILE A 101 22.79 2.57 19.03
N GLU A 102 23.36 1.99 17.98
CA GLU A 102 22.88 0.72 17.40
C GLU A 102 22.86 -0.41 18.44
N SER A 103 23.94 -0.55 19.21
CA SER A 103 24.03 -1.55 20.28
C SER A 103 22.93 -1.36 21.35
N LYS A 104 22.71 -0.11 21.79
CA LYS A 104 21.66 0.22 22.77
C LYS A 104 20.25 0.04 22.22
N LEU A 105 20.00 0.41 20.97
CA LEU A 105 18.72 0.15 20.31
C LEU A 105 18.45 -1.35 20.22
N GLN A 106 19.45 -2.15 19.84
CA GLN A 106 19.30 -3.61 19.83
C GLN A 106 19.05 -4.18 21.23
N GLU A 107 19.70 -3.65 22.27
CA GLU A 107 19.41 -4.01 23.67
C GLU A 107 17.95 -3.68 24.04
N LEU A 108 17.50 -2.46 23.74
CA LEU A 108 16.13 -1.99 23.96
C LEU A 108 15.12 -2.92 23.29
N PHE A 109 15.30 -3.22 22.00
CA PHE A 109 14.40 -4.07 21.22
C PHE A 109 14.40 -5.53 21.67
N SER A 110 15.47 -5.98 22.33
CA SER A 110 15.55 -7.32 22.91
C SER A 110 14.86 -7.41 24.26
N LYS A 111 14.89 -6.33 25.05
CA LYS A 111 14.29 -6.25 26.38
C LYS A 111 12.79 -5.94 26.35
N LYS A 112 12.35 -5.09 25.42
CA LYS A 112 10.98 -4.58 25.36
C LYS A 112 10.17 -5.23 24.23
N THR A 113 8.85 -5.12 24.31
CA THR A 113 7.94 -5.42 23.21
C THR A 113 7.73 -4.17 22.36
N VAL A 114 8.06 -4.26 21.07
CA VAL A 114 8.04 -3.11 20.17
C VAL A 114 6.71 -3.03 19.42
N ILE A 115 6.00 -1.94 19.62
CA ILE A 115 4.72 -1.63 18.99
C ILE A 115 4.97 -0.85 17.72
N PHE A 116 4.41 -1.34 16.62
CA PHE A 116 4.38 -0.67 15.34
C PHE A 116 2.95 -0.38 14.92
N HIS A 117 2.81 0.45 13.89
CA HIS A 117 1.62 0.53 13.07
C HIS A 117 1.99 0.09 11.65
N ASN A 118 1.56 -1.11 11.22
CA ASN A 118 2.06 -1.78 10.00
C ASN A 118 3.53 -2.22 10.12
N ALA A 119 3.80 -3.08 11.11
CA ALA A 119 5.13 -3.58 11.45
C ALA A 119 5.91 -4.12 10.25
N LYS A 120 5.23 -4.72 9.26
CA LYS A 120 5.88 -5.27 8.06
C LYS A 120 6.72 -4.24 7.32
N PHE A 121 6.33 -2.97 7.33
CA PHE A 121 7.08 -1.89 6.69
C PHE A 121 8.36 -1.58 7.48
N ASP A 122 8.22 -1.23 8.75
CA ASP A 122 9.33 -0.82 9.62
C ASP A 122 10.35 -1.94 9.81
N LEU A 123 9.88 -3.17 10.05
CA LEU A 123 10.75 -4.34 10.17
C LEU A 123 11.61 -4.53 8.93
N ALA A 124 11.07 -4.29 7.74
CA ALA A 124 11.85 -4.40 6.50
C ALA A 124 13.00 -3.38 6.46
N TRP A 125 12.75 -2.15 6.91
CA TRP A 125 13.74 -1.08 6.94
C TRP A 125 14.81 -1.31 8.00
N PHE A 126 14.40 -1.55 9.24
CA PHE A 126 15.32 -1.78 10.35
C PHE A 126 16.19 -3.03 10.17
N GLU A 127 15.61 -4.13 9.67
CA GLU A 127 16.38 -5.36 9.40
C GLU A 127 17.36 -5.21 8.24
N TYR A 128 16.97 -4.48 7.18
CA TYR A 128 17.81 -4.33 5.99
C TYR A 128 18.99 -3.37 6.22
N HIS A 129 18.76 -2.23 6.88
CA HIS A 129 19.80 -1.21 7.05
C HIS A 129 20.67 -1.42 8.29
N PHE A 130 20.09 -1.90 9.39
CA PHE A 130 20.82 -2.04 10.68
C PHE A 130 20.99 -3.50 11.12
N GLY A 131 20.30 -4.46 10.49
CA GLY A 131 20.34 -5.86 10.91
C GLY A 131 19.59 -6.14 12.22
N PHE A 132 18.82 -5.16 12.74
CA PHE A 132 18.15 -5.27 14.03
C PHE A 132 17.23 -6.49 14.13
N LYS A 133 17.06 -6.99 15.34
CA LYS A 133 16.15 -8.08 15.69
C LYS A 133 15.11 -7.59 16.67
N PHE A 134 13.85 -7.97 16.42
CA PHE A 134 12.71 -7.64 17.26
C PHE A 134 12.03 -8.94 17.70
N PRO A 135 12.45 -9.53 18.83
CA PRO A 135 11.90 -10.81 19.32
C PRO A 135 10.41 -10.73 19.63
N ASN A 136 9.95 -9.59 20.16
CA ASN A 136 8.57 -9.36 20.56
C ASN A 136 8.03 -8.11 19.87
N ILE A 137 6.93 -8.25 19.13
CA ILE A 137 6.30 -7.13 18.42
C ILE A 137 4.80 -7.09 18.64
N GLU A 138 4.25 -5.89 18.50
CA GLU A 138 2.83 -5.60 18.40
C GLU A 138 2.55 -4.76 17.16
N ASP A 139 1.39 -4.93 16.54
CA ASP A 139 0.97 -4.19 15.35
C ASP A 139 -0.46 -3.68 15.52
N THR A 140 -0.58 -2.37 15.74
CA THR A 140 -1.88 -1.72 15.96
C THR A 140 -2.79 -1.76 14.74
N MET A 141 -2.25 -1.87 13.53
CA MET A 141 -3.04 -2.05 12.31
C MET A 141 -3.70 -3.43 12.30
N LEU A 142 -2.96 -4.48 12.68
CA LEU A 142 -3.50 -5.84 12.78
C LEU A 142 -4.50 -5.98 13.95
N LEU A 143 -4.23 -5.34 15.08
CA LEU A 143 -5.19 -5.27 16.19
C LEU A 143 -6.48 -4.55 15.78
N SER A 144 -6.39 -3.45 15.03
CA SER A 144 -7.57 -2.77 14.49
C SER A 144 -8.34 -3.65 13.50
N TYR A 145 -7.65 -4.40 12.65
CA TYR A 145 -8.26 -5.29 11.68
C TYR A 145 -9.01 -6.46 12.35
N LEU A 146 -8.53 -6.95 13.49
CA LEU A 146 -9.26 -7.94 14.30
C LEU A 146 -10.58 -7.42 14.89
N ILE A 147 -10.66 -6.11 15.13
CA ILE A 147 -11.88 -5.46 15.63
C ILE A 147 -12.88 -5.25 14.50
N ASN A 148 -12.40 -4.98 13.29
CA ASN A 148 -13.20 -4.70 12.10
C ASN A 148 -12.42 -5.11 10.86
N GLU A 149 -12.89 -6.09 10.11
CA GLU A 149 -12.22 -6.61 8.93
C GLU A 149 -12.45 -5.75 7.66
N ASN A 150 -13.27 -4.68 7.75
CA ASN A 150 -13.60 -3.87 6.58
C ASN A 150 -12.42 -3.00 6.13
N PRO A 151 -11.96 -3.16 4.87
CA PRO A 151 -10.79 -2.46 4.36
C PRO A 151 -10.98 -0.94 4.34
N GLY A 152 -9.87 -0.22 4.36
CA GLY A 152 -9.84 1.25 4.22
C GLY A 152 -9.97 2.03 5.53
N HIS A 153 -10.03 1.35 6.69
CA HIS A 153 -10.26 2.00 7.99
C HIS A 153 -9.16 1.74 9.03
N HIS A 154 -8.03 1.14 8.63
CA HIS A 154 -6.96 0.71 9.54
C HIS A 154 -5.70 1.59 9.49
N GLY A 155 -5.70 2.67 8.71
CA GLY A 155 -4.55 3.58 8.64
C GLY A 155 -4.41 4.43 9.91
N LEU A 156 -3.16 4.70 10.29
CA LEU A 156 -2.80 5.40 11.54
C LEU A 156 -3.60 6.69 11.73
N LYS A 157 -3.60 7.56 10.72
CA LYS A 157 -4.22 8.89 10.77
C LYS A 157 -5.73 8.84 10.98
N ALA A 158 -6.42 7.92 10.28
CA ALA A 158 -7.85 7.71 10.44
C ALA A 158 -8.20 7.16 11.83
N LEU A 159 -7.34 6.31 12.40
CA LEU A 159 -7.50 5.77 13.75
C LEU A 159 -7.16 6.82 14.81
N ALA A 160 -6.13 7.64 14.60
CA ALA A 160 -5.71 8.73 15.46
C ALA A 160 -6.87 9.71 15.66
N LEU A 161 -7.42 10.24 14.56
CA LEU A 161 -8.56 11.16 14.58
C LEU A 161 -9.76 10.60 15.35
N LYS A 162 -9.94 9.28 15.31
CA LYS A 162 -11.08 8.61 15.95
C LYS A 162 -10.85 8.28 17.42
N TYR A 163 -9.61 8.00 17.82
CA TYR A 163 -9.34 7.31 19.08
C TYR A 163 -8.30 7.99 19.98
N THR A 164 -7.62 9.04 19.51
CA THR A 164 -6.68 9.84 20.30
C THR A 164 -7.14 11.30 20.34
N PRO A 165 -6.67 12.10 21.31
CA PRO A 165 -7.02 13.51 21.39
C PRO A 165 -6.19 14.39 20.43
N TYR A 166 -5.30 13.81 19.63
CA TYR A 166 -4.32 14.53 18.82
C TYR A 166 -4.81 14.97 17.44
N GLY A 167 -6.08 14.72 17.11
CA GLY A 167 -6.72 15.22 15.89
C GLY A 167 -5.93 14.91 14.61
N ASP A 168 -5.92 15.88 13.69
CA ASP A 168 -5.19 15.84 12.42
C ASP A 168 -3.77 16.44 12.57
N TYR A 169 -2.94 15.78 13.38
CA TYR A 169 -1.57 16.24 13.70
C TYR A 169 -0.63 16.26 12.48
N GLU A 170 -0.97 15.60 11.37
CA GLU A 170 -0.16 15.61 10.15
C GLU A 170 -0.38 16.85 9.29
N LYS A 171 -1.51 17.56 9.50
CA LYS A 171 -1.89 18.73 8.70
C LYS A 171 -0.78 19.78 8.58
N PRO A 172 -0.06 20.19 9.64
CA PRO A 172 0.99 21.21 9.51
C PRO A 172 2.10 20.81 8.53
N MET A 173 2.52 19.54 8.54
CA MET A 173 3.53 19.03 7.61
C MET A 173 2.99 19.01 6.17
N HIS A 174 1.76 18.51 5.94
CA HIS A 174 1.19 18.49 4.59
C HIS A 174 0.92 19.89 4.04
N ASP A 175 0.49 20.83 4.87
CA ASP A 175 0.37 22.24 4.50
C ASP A 175 1.73 22.80 4.05
N TRP A 176 2.80 22.48 4.78
CA TRP A 176 4.16 22.86 4.41
C TRP A 176 4.57 22.25 3.07
N ILE A 177 4.36 20.94 2.87
CA ILE A 177 4.66 20.23 1.62
C ILE A 177 3.91 20.86 0.44
N ASP A 178 2.61 21.15 0.60
CA ASP A 178 1.80 21.71 -0.47
C ASP A 178 2.21 23.16 -0.82
N ASN A 179 2.62 23.95 0.18
CA ASN A 179 3.15 25.30 -0.06
C ASN A 179 4.52 25.23 -0.75
N TYR A 180 5.44 24.42 -0.25
CA TYR A 180 6.76 24.20 -0.86
C TYR A 180 6.63 23.75 -2.32
N ARG A 181 5.78 22.77 -2.60
CA ARG A 181 5.55 22.28 -3.97
C ARG A 181 4.98 23.35 -4.89
N LYS A 182 4.08 24.22 -4.40
CA LYS A 182 3.54 25.34 -5.19
C LYS A 182 4.60 26.38 -5.51
N GLU A 183 5.40 26.77 -4.52
CA GLU A 183 6.48 27.75 -4.65
C GLU A 183 7.55 27.28 -5.63
N HIS A 184 7.93 26.01 -5.54
CA HIS A 184 8.98 25.40 -6.35
C HIS A 184 8.46 24.72 -7.64
N ARG A 185 7.15 24.75 -7.89
CA ARG A 185 6.48 24.14 -9.06
C ARG A 185 6.75 22.64 -9.22
N ILE A 186 6.79 21.92 -8.10
CA ILE A 186 7.05 20.48 -8.03
C ILE A 186 5.73 19.70 -8.13
N LEU A 187 5.66 18.73 -9.05
CA LEU A 187 4.48 17.87 -9.17
C LEU A 187 4.37 16.92 -7.96
N LYS A 188 3.15 16.45 -7.65
CA LYS A 188 2.91 15.58 -6.49
C LYS A 188 3.75 14.31 -6.51
N ASN A 189 3.95 13.74 -7.69
CA ASN A 189 4.71 12.51 -7.91
C ASN A 189 6.23 12.74 -8.02
N GLU A 190 6.70 13.99 -7.95
CA GLU A 190 8.12 14.35 -8.03
C GLU A 190 8.71 14.76 -6.67
N PHE A 191 7.85 15.17 -5.72
CA PHE A 191 8.26 15.53 -4.37
C PHE A 191 8.84 14.32 -3.63
N ARG A 192 9.93 14.52 -2.90
CA ARG A 192 10.60 13.46 -2.15
C ARG A 192 10.57 13.73 -0.64
N TRP A 193 10.46 12.67 0.16
CA TRP A 193 10.25 12.79 1.61
C TRP A 193 11.46 13.43 2.31
N GLU A 194 12.66 13.19 1.79
CA GLU A 194 13.91 13.82 2.24
C GLU A 194 13.99 15.34 1.99
N GLU A 195 13.04 15.92 1.24
CA GLU A 195 12.97 17.38 1.05
C GLU A 195 12.29 18.08 2.23
N ILE A 196 11.67 17.34 3.16
CA ILE A 196 11.03 17.88 4.36
C ILE A 196 12.11 18.25 5.39
N PRO A 197 12.18 19.51 5.85
CA PRO A 197 13.13 19.93 6.88
C PRO A 197 12.91 19.19 8.20
N PHE A 198 14.00 18.96 8.93
CA PHE A 198 13.97 18.29 10.24
C PHE A 198 12.95 18.92 11.20
N ASP A 199 12.91 20.25 11.30
CA ASP A 199 12.00 20.97 12.20
C ASP A 199 10.51 20.76 11.88
N ILE A 200 10.20 20.40 10.63
CA ILE A 200 8.83 20.06 10.19
C ILE A 200 8.57 18.57 10.41
N MET A 201 9.54 17.72 10.07
CA MET A 201 9.43 16.25 10.21
C MET A 201 9.32 15.81 11.67
N LYS A 202 10.07 16.45 12.59
CA LYS A 202 10.20 16.00 13.98
C LYS A 202 8.85 15.80 14.67
N THR A 203 7.94 16.76 14.49
CA THR A 203 6.62 16.71 15.13
C THR A 203 5.76 15.62 14.51
N TYR A 204 5.75 15.51 13.18
CA TYR A 204 4.99 14.47 12.48
C TYR A 204 5.45 13.07 12.89
N ALA A 205 6.75 12.81 12.80
CA ALA A 205 7.34 11.50 13.03
C ALA A 205 7.25 11.08 14.50
N ALA A 206 7.55 11.99 15.45
CA ALA A 206 7.40 11.69 16.87
C ALA A 206 5.94 11.38 17.23
N MET A 207 4.98 12.13 16.66
CA MET A 207 3.57 11.86 16.87
C MET A 207 3.13 10.50 16.32
N ASP A 208 3.74 9.98 15.25
CA ASP A 208 3.44 8.63 14.75
C ASP A 208 3.77 7.54 15.77
N ALA A 209 4.90 7.65 16.48
CA ALA A 209 5.23 6.76 17.58
C ALA A 209 4.25 6.94 18.77
N LEU A 210 3.97 8.18 19.19
CA LEU A 210 3.09 8.45 20.34
C LEU A 210 1.66 7.97 20.10
N VAL A 211 1.10 8.27 18.94
CA VAL A 211 -0.25 7.87 18.55
C VAL A 211 -0.32 6.35 18.41
N THR A 212 0.72 5.72 17.86
CA THR A 212 0.82 4.25 17.81
C THR A 212 0.75 3.63 19.20
N PHE A 213 1.48 4.20 20.18
CA PHE A 213 1.41 3.76 21.58
C PHE A 213 -0.02 3.89 22.14
N LYS A 214 -0.65 5.06 21.96
CA LYS A 214 -2.02 5.33 22.44
C LYS A 214 -3.07 4.41 21.82
N LEU A 215 -2.93 4.10 20.53
CA LEU A 215 -3.81 3.15 19.85
C LEU A 215 -3.60 1.73 20.37
N PHE A 216 -2.37 1.33 20.66
CA PHE A 216 -2.07 0.05 21.28
C PHE A 216 -2.75 -0.10 22.65
N GLU A 217 -2.59 0.88 23.55
CA GLU A 217 -3.25 0.88 24.87
C GLU A 217 -4.77 0.65 24.76
N LYS A 218 -5.37 1.17 23.68
CA LYS A 218 -6.80 1.00 23.40
C LYS A 218 -7.13 -0.38 22.83
N PHE A 219 -6.38 -0.84 21.83
CA PHE A 219 -6.72 -2.04 21.06
C PHE A 219 -6.24 -3.33 21.68
N ILE A 220 -5.25 -3.30 22.57
CA ILE A 220 -4.70 -4.50 23.23
C ILE A 220 -5.79 -5.33 23.93
N LYS A 221 -6.85 -4.67 24.42
CA LYS A 221 -8.03 -5.30 25.05
C LYS A 221 -8.73 -6.32 24.16
N ILE A 222 -8.58 -6.25 22.83
CA ILE A 222 -9.15 -7.26 21.92
C ILE A 222 -8.60 -8.66 22.20
N LYS A 223 -7.39 -8.75 22.78
CA LYS A 223 -6.76 -10.00 23.17
C LYS A 223 -7.32 -10.62 24.46
N GLU A 224 -8.21 -9.93 25.18
CA GLU A 224 -8.96 -10.56 26.27
C GLU A 224 -9.91 -11.65 25.73
N ASN A 225 -10.29 -11.58 24.45
CA ASN A 225 -10.95 -12.68 23.77
C ASN A 225 -9.93 -13.73 23.30
N GLU A 226 -9.95 -14.91 23.92
CA GLU A 226 -8.99 -15.99 23.66
C GLU A 226 -8.89 -16.40 22.18
N LYS A 227 -10.02 -16.39 21.43
CA LYS A 227 -10.03 -16.76 20.01
C LYS A 227 -9.33 -15.71 19.16
N LEU A 228 -9.59 -14.42 19.41
CA LEU A 228 -8.96 -13.32 18.68
C LEU A 228 -7.47 -13.19 19.07
N ALA A 229 -7.13 -13.39 20.34
CA ALA A 229 -5.75 -13.47 20.79
C ALA A 229 -5.00 -14.61 20.09
N TRP A 230 -5.64 -15.77 19.94
CA TRP A 230 -5.06 -16.90 19.22
C TRP A 230 -4.81 -16.55 17.75
N VAL A 231 -5.78 -15.97 17.05
CA VAL A 231 -5.62 -15.53 15.63
C VAL A 231 -4.49 -14.52 15.51
N TYR A 232 -4.44 -13.53 16.40
CA TYR A 232 -3.37 -12.54 16.39
C TYR A 232 -1.98 -13.19 16.54
N LYS A 233 -1.81 -13.97 17.62
CA LYS A 233 -0.52 -14.53 18.03
C LYS A 233 -0.03 -15.65 17.11
N ASN A 234 -0.93 -16.49 16.61
CA ASN A 234 -0.55 -17.70 15.88
C ASN A 234 -0.71 -17.57 14.36
N LEU A 235 -1.46 -16.57 13.87
CA LEU A 235 -1.68 -16.37 12.44
C LEU A 235 -1.15 -15.02 11.95
N LEU A 236 -1.61 -13.90 12.52
CA LEU A 236 -1.31 -12.57 11.98
C LEU A 236 0.15 -12.14 12.20
N VAL A 237 0.67 -12.27 13.43
CA VAL A 237 2.06 -11.90 13.73
C VAL A 237 3.07 -12.83 13.01
N PRO A 238 2.95 -14.18 13.07
CA PRO A 238 3.83 -15.07 12.31
C PRO A 238 3.66 -14.89 10.80
N GLY A 239 2.43 -14.67 10.32
CA GLY A 239 2.15 -14.36 8.93
C GLY A 239 2.87 -13.11 8.46
N THR A 240 2.95 -12.07 9.29
CA THR A 240 3.69 -10.83 8.97
C THR A 240 5.16 -11.12 8.74
N ARG A 241 5.80 -11.91 9.61
CA ARG A 241 7.19 -12.35 9.46
C ARG A 241 7.41 -13.20 8.21
N PHE A 242 6.51 -14.16 7.97
CA PHE A 242 6.57 -15.00 6.78
C PHE A 242 6.46 -14.18 5.48
N LEU A 243 5.54 -13.22 5.43
CA LEU A 243 5.34 -12.38 4.26
C LEU A 243 6.48 -11.38 4.05
N LEU A 244 7.10 -10.89 5.13
CA LEU A 244 8.32 -10.08 5.04
C LEU A 244 9.44 -10.87 4.35
N THR A 245 9.74 -12.09 4.83
CA THR A 245 10.73 -12.97 4.20
C THR A 245 10.36 -13.31 2.76
N THR A 246 9.09 -13.58 2.48
CA THR A 246 8.60 -13.87 1.12
C THR A 246 8.79 -12.67 0.19
N GLN A 247 8.51 -11.46 0.67
CA GLN A 247 8.71 -10.22 -0.06
C GLN A 247 10.19 -9.96 -0.34
N GLU A 248 11.07 -10.14 0.66
CA GLU A 248 12.52 -9.97 0.49
C GLU A 248 13.14 -11.01 -0.44
N ASN A 249 12.65 -12.25 -0.39
CA ASN A 249 12.99 -13.27 -1.37
C ASN A 249 12.59 -12.80 -2.76
N GLY A 250 11.36 -12.33 -2.98
CA GLY A 250 10.90 -11.87 -4.30
C GLY A 250 10.78 -12.99 -5.34
N VAL A 251 10.25 -12.66 -6.51
CA VAL A 251 10.03 -13.61 -7.63
C VAL A 251 11.12 -13.41 -8.69
N PRO A 252 11.87 -14.46 -9.06
CA PRO A 252 12.95 -14.32 -10.04
C PRO A 252 12.42 -14.25 -11.47
N PHE A 253 12.93 -13.29 -12.24
CA PHE A 253 12.59 -13.10 -13.64
C PHE A 253 13.83 -13.15 -14.53
N ASP A 254 13.66 -13.70 -15.72
CA ASP A 254 14.64 -13.62 -16.80
C ASP A 254 14.37 -12.35 -17.62
N LYS A 255 15.27 -11.39 -17.49
CA LYS A 255 15.19 -10.09 -18.15
C LYS A 255 15.24 -10.21 -19.67
N GLU A 256 16.06 -11.12 -20.21
CA GLU A 256 16.18 -11.31 -21.65
C GLU A 256 14.87 -11.87 -22.22
N ARG A 257 14.30 -12.88 -21.55
CA ARG A 257 12.97 -13.42 -21.92
C ARG A 257 11.87 -12.38 -21.80
N LEU A 258 11.91 -11.49 -20.82
CA LEU A 258 10.95 -10.40 -20.70
C LEU A 258 11.00 -9.46 -21.91
N ILE A 259 12.20 -9.06 -22.36
CA ILE A 259 12.37 -8.21 -23.53
C ILE A 259 11.86 -8.92 -24.80
N ILE A 260 12.26 -10.17 -25.00
CA ILE A 260 11.78 -10.98 -26.13
C ILE A 260 10.25 -11.11 -26.10
N ALA A 261 9.66 -11.34 -24.91
CA ALA A 261 8.22 -11.42 -24.74
C ALA A 261 7.51 -10.10 -25.05
N GLN A 262 8.09 -8.95 -24.68
CA GLN A 262 7.53 -7.64 -25.03
C GLN A 262 7.47 -7.43 -26.53
N ASP A 263 8.57 -7.72 -27.23
CA ASP A 263 8.67 -7.56 -28.68
C ASP A 263 7.71 -8.50 -29.41
N LEU A 264 7.66 -9.77 -29.00
CA LEU A 264 6.71 -10.75 -29.53
C LEU A 264 5.26 -10.29 -29.33
N MET A 265 4.94 -9.77 -28.14
CA MET A 265 3.60 -9.27 -27.86
C MET A 265 3.27 -8.02 -28.67
N GLN A 266 4.24 -7.14 -28.93
CA GLN A 266 4.03 -5.99 -29.80
C GLN A 266 3.72 -6.43 -31.23
N GLN A 267 4.50 -7.36 -31.80
CA GLN A 267 4.24 -7.91 -33.13
C GLN A 267 2.86 -8.59 -33.22
N ASN A 268 2.46 -9.31 -32.18
CA ASN A 268 1.14 -9.94 -32.10
C ASN A 268 0.00 -8.92 -32.00
N ILE A 269 0.22 -7.78 -31.33
CA ILE A 269 -0.74 -6.67 -31.27
C ILE A 269 -0.85 -6.03 -32.66
N ASP A 270 0.27 -5.70 -33.28
CA ASP A 270 0.30 -5.05 -34.60
C ASP A 270 -0.38 -5.91 -35.67
N SER A 271 -0.12 -7.22 -35.65
CA SER A 271 -0.78 -8.18 -36.54
C SER A 271 -2.29 -8.26 -36.30
N ALA A 272 -2.73 -8.23 -35.05
CA ALA A 272 -4.16 -8.23 -34.71
C ALA A 272 -4.86 -6.92 -35.09
N ILE A 273 -4.17 -5.79 -34.94
CA ILE A 273 -4.62 -4.48 -35.41
C ILE A 273 -4.73 -4.46 -36.93
N ALA A 274 -3.73 -4.97 -37.65
CA ALA A 274 -3.78 -5.07 -39.11
C ALA A 274 -4.94 -5.96 -39.60
N ALA A 275 -5.24 -7.05 -38.88
CA ALA A 275 -6.41 -7.88 -39.16
C ALA A 275 -7.72 -7.12 -38.92
N MET A 276 -7.83 -6.39 -37.81
CA MET A 276 -9.00 -5.54 -37.49
C MET A 276 -9.23 -4.46 -38.56
N TYR A 277 -8.17 -3.82 -39.06
CA TYR A 277 -8.26 -2.81 -40.13
C TYR A 277 -8.71 -3.38 -41.50
N LYS A 278 -8.84 -4.70 -41.65
CA LYS A 278 -9.52 -5.28 -42.83
C LYS A 278 -11.03 -5.07 -42.76
N ASP A 279 -11.58 -4.81 -41.58
CA ASP A 279 -12.98 -4.46 -41.40
C ASP A 279 -13.25 -3.04 -41.93
N PHE A 280 -14.31 -2.91 -42.75
CA PHE A 280 -14.66 -1.65 -43.40
C PHE A 280 -15.21 -0.62 -42.40
N ASP A 281 -15.89 -1.08 -41.34
CA ASP A 281 -16.54 -0.20 -40.38
C ASP A 281 -15.52 0.63 -39.59
N ILE A 282 -14.35 0.06 -39.32
CA ILE A 282 -13.24 0.77 -38.66
C ILE A 282 -12.78 1.98 -39.48
N LYS A 283 -12.48 1.78 -40.77
CA LYS A 283 -12.00 2.86 -41.65
C LYS A 283 -13.04 3.97 -41.80
N LYS A 284 -14.31 3.59 -41.89
CA LYS A 284 -15.42 4.55 -42.01
C LYS A 284 -15.63 5.31 -40.71
N PHE A 285 -15.55 4.64 -39.56
CA PHE A 285 -15.64 5.27 -38.23
C PHE A 285 -14.53 6.30 -38.01
N GLU A 286 -13.28 5.94 -38.32
CA GLU A 286 -12.14 6.87 -38.20
C GLU A 286 -12.29 8.09 -39.11
N LYS A 287 -12.75 7.88 -40.36
CA LYS A 287 -12.98 8.97 -41.32
C LYS A 287 -14.05 9.96 -40.83
N LEU A 288 -15.11 9.46 -40.19
CA LEU A 288 -16.18 10.30 -39.63
C LEU A 288 -15.72 11.06 -38.39
N ASN A 289 -14.90 10.43 -37.55
CA ASN A 289 -14.43 11.02 -36.29
C ASN A 289 -13.14 11.84 -36.41
N GLY A 290 -12.45 11.77 -37.56
CA GLY A 290 -11.22 12.50 -37.85
C GLY A 290 -10.02 12.08 -36.99
N LYS A 291 -10.08 10.91 -36.33
CA LYS A 291 -9.04 10.41 -35.42
C LYS A 291 -8.89 8.89 -35.52
N PRO A 292 -7.68 8.34 -35.30
CA PRO A 292 -7.48 6.89 -35.23
C PRO A 292 -8.29 6.23 -34.10
N PHE A 293 -8.75 5.02 -34.36
CA PHE A 293 -9.44 4.19 -33.41
C PHE A 293 -8.45 3.53 -32.46
N ASN A 294 -8.72 3.67 -31.16
CA ASN A 294 -7.98 3.03 -30.08
C ASN A 294 -8.82 1.87 -29.52
N PRO A 295 -8.48 0.60 -29.81
CA PRO A 295 -9.20 -0.57 -29.33
C PRO A 295 -9.23 -0.74 -27.81
N ASN A 296 -8.37 -0.02 -27.07
CA ASN A 296 -8.36 -0.03 -25.61
C ASN A 296 -9.26 1.05 -25.00
N SER A 297 -9.79 2.00 -25.80
CA SER A 297 -10.70 3.04 -25.33
C SER A 297 -12.13 2.53 -25.24
N THR A 298 -12.64 2.36 -24.02
CA THR A 298 -14.04 1.93 -23.77
C THR A 298 -15.06 2.94 -24.30
N VAL A 299 -14.70 4.23 -24.35
CA VAL A 299 -15.54 5.28 -24.93
C VAL A 299 -15.65 5.12 -26.44
N GLN A 300 -14.52 4.97 -27.14
CA GLN A 300 -14.55 4.78 -28.59
C GLN A 300 -15.21 3.46 -28.97
N LEU A 301 -15.01 2.39 -28.18
CA LEU A 301 -15.66 1.10 -28.40
C LEU A 301 -17.18 1.19 -28.33
N ARG A 302 -17.73 1.87 -27.33
CA ARG A 302 -19.18 2.07 -27.24
C ARG A 302 -19.71 2.81 -28.46
N SER A 303 -19.04 3.91 -28.84
CA SER A 303 -19.43 4.71 -29.98
C SER A 303 -19.37 3.92 -31.29
N LEU A 304 -18.34 3.10 -31.47
CA LEU A 304 -18.20 2.23 -32.63
C LEU A 304 -19.26 1.13 -32.67
N LEU A 305 -19.38 0.33 -31.60
CA LEU A 305 -20.21 -0.88 -31.61
C LEU A 305 -21.70 -0.57 -31.51
N PHE A 306 -22.09 0.39 -30.68
CA PHE A 306 -23.50 0.66 -30.38
C PHE A 306 -24.08 1.80 -31.21
N ASP A 307 -23.35 2.90 -31.35
CA ASP A 307 -23.89 4.09 -32.05
C ASP A 307 -23.66 4.00 -33.57
N PHE A 308 -22.48 3.56 -34.00
CA PHE A 308 -22.11 3.53 -35.42
C PHE A 308 -22.54 2.24 -36.13
N ILE A 309 -22.16 1.07 -35.59
CA ILE A 309 -22.54 -0.23 -36.17
C ILE A 309 -24.00 -0.59 -35.82
N GLY A 310 -24.51 -0.09 -34.70
CA GLY A 310 -25.88 -0.38 -34.27
C GLY A 310 -26.06 -1.76 -33.63
N LEU A 311 -25.01 -2.36 -33.06
CA LEU A 311 -25.16 -3.61 -32.32
C LEU A 311 -25.99 -3.37 -31.06
N ASN A 312 -26.99 -4.22 -30.83
CA ASN A 312 -27.78 -4.15 -29.60
C ASN A 312 -26.89 -4.45 -28.38
N PRO A 313 -26.79 -3.53 -27.40
CA PRO A 313 -25.99 -3.75 -26.22
C PRO A 313 -26.56 -4.91 -25.40
N VAL A 314 -25.68 -5.73 -24.83
CA VAL A 314 -26.06 -6.73 -23.83
C VAL A 314 -26.51 -5.99 -22.57
N ASN A 315 -27.52 -6.52 -21.86
CA ASN A 315 -28.12 -5.88 -20.68
C ASN A 315 -27.20 -5.90 -19.44
N LYS A 316 -26.00 -5.35 -19.59
CA LYS A 316 -24.96 -5.22 -18.58
C LYS A 316 -24.40 -3.80 -18.65
N LYS A 317 -24.46 -3.09 -17.53
CA LYS A 317 -23.98 -1.71 -17.40
C LYS A 317 -22.79 -1.65 -16.45
N THR A 318 -21.92 -0.67 -16.66
CA THR A 318 -20.85 -0.32 -15.73
C THR A 318 -21.44 0.31 -14.47
N GLY A 319 -20.63 0.43 -13.40
CA GLY A 319 -21.06 1.15 -12.18
C GLY A 319 -21.47 2.61 -12.42
N THR A 320 -21.09 3.20 -13.54
CA THR A 320 -21.48 4.54 -13.99
C THR A 320 -22.74 4.57 -14.88
N GLY A 321 -23.44 3.43 -15.03
CA GLY A 321 -24.69 3.31 -15.78
C GLY A 321 -24.55 3.23 -17.31
N GLN A 322 -23.32 3.25 -17.84
CA GLN A 322 -23.03 3.13 -19.27
C GLN A 322 -23.05 1.66 -19.70
N TRP A 323 -23.33 1.38 -20.99
CA TRP A 323 -23.26 -0.01 -21.49
C TRP A 323 -21.84 -0.59 -21.34
N SER A 324 -21.74 -1.83 -20.89
CA SER A 324 -20.45 -2.50 -20.70
C SER A 324 -19.86 -2.93 -22.05
N THR A 325 -18.53 -2.83 -22.17
CA THR A 325 -17.73 -3.38 -23.27
C THR A 325 -16.62 -4.25 -22.68
N ASP A 326 -16.93 -4.99 -21.61
CA ASP A 326 -16.02 -5.96 -21.01
C ASP A 326 -15.87 -7.21 -21.89
N SER A 327 -14.99 -8.13 -21.48
CA SER A 327 -14.71 -9.34 -22.26
C SER A 327 -15.93 -10.24 -22.44
N GLU A 328 -16.82 -10.30 -21.45
CA GLU A 328 -18.03 -11.13 -21.51
C GLU A 328 -19.02 -10.55 -22.52
N VAL A 329 -19.27 -9.24 -22.47
CA VAL A 329 -20.14 -8.57 -23.45
C VAL A 329 -19.58 -8.67 -24.85
N LEU A 330 -18.28 -8.43 -25.04
CA LEU A 330 -17.67 -8.54 -26.36
C LEU A 330 -17.71 -9.96 -26.92
N ASN A 331 -17.63 -11.01 -26.08
CA ASN A 331 -17.78 -12.40 -26.54
C ASN A 331 -19.18 -12.66 -27.08
N ILE A 332 -20.22 -12.18 -26.39
CA ILE A 332 -21.61 -12.32 -26.85
C ILE A 332 -21.82 -11.52 -28.16
N LEU A 333 -21.23 -10.33 -28.27
CA LEU A 333 -21.30 -9.53 -29.49
C LEU A 333 -20.52 -10.18 -30.65
N ALA A 334 -19.48 -10.96 -30.36
CA ALA A 334 -18.69 -11.67 -31.35
C ALA A 334 -19.51 -12.74 -32.11
N GLU A 335 -20.58 -13.26 -31.50
CA GLU A 335 -21.51 -14.17 -32.18
C GLU A 335 -22.32 -13.47 -33.30
N LYS A 336 -22.43 -12.14 -33.24
CA LYS A 336 -23.23 -11.32 -34.16
C LYS A 336 -22.39 -10.56 -35.18
N SER A 337 -21.13 -10.25 -34.85
CA SER A 337 -20.20 -9.53 -35.71
C SER A 337 -18.78 -9.98 -35.44
N LYS A 338 -17.94 -10.02 -36.47
CA LYS A 338 -16.54 -10.41 -36.35
C LYS A 338 -15.67 -9.35 -35.67
N LEU A 339 -16.09 -8.09 -35.69
CA LEU A 339 -15.29 -6.98 -35.17
C LEU A 339 -15.03 -7.06 -33.64
N PRO A 340 -16.04 -7.38 -32.79
CA PRO A 340 -15.82 -7.68 -31.37
C PRO A 340 -14.75 -8.75 -31.11
N GLU A 341 -14.66 -9.80 -31.95
CA GLU A 341 -13.64 -10.85 -31.83
C GLU A 341 -12.23 -10.27 -32.04
N HIS A 342 -12.05 -9.45 -33.08
CA HIS A 342 -10.78 -8.76 -33.32
C HIS A 342 -10.40 -7.82 -32.17
N ILE A 343 -11.36 -7.06 -31.65
CA ILE A 343 -11.16 -6.16 -30.50
C ILE A 343 -10.73 -6.96 -29.26
N LEU A 344 -11.41 -8.07 -28.97
CA LEU A 344 -11.08 -8.97 -27.85
C LEU A 344 -9.63 -9.46 -27.97
N ALA A 345 -9.25 -9.94 -29.15
CA ALA A 345 -7.91 -10.43 -29.41
C ALA A 345 -6.84 -9.36 -29.19
N ILE A 346 -7.10 -8.10 -29.61
CA ILE A 346 -6.19 -6.97 -29.39
C ILE A 346 -6.09 -6.62 -27.91
N ARG A 347 -7.23 -6.53 -27.20
CA ARG A 347 -7.26 -6.15 -25.77
C ARG A 347 -6.62 -7.19 -24.88
N GLN A 348 -6.81 -8.47 -25.15
CA GLN A 348 -6.14 -9.55 -24.42
C GLN A 348 -4.61 -9.45 -24.57
N LYS A 349 -4.12 -9.27 -25.80
CA LYS A 349 -2.68 -9.11 -26.08
C LYS A 349 -2.11 -7.82 -25.48
N SER A 350 -2.82 -6.71 -25.64
CA SER A 350 -2.46 -5.40 -25.07
C SER A 350 -2.41 -5.46 -23.55
N LYS A 351 -3.35 -6.17 -22.91
CA LYS A 351 -3.33 -6.37 -21.46
C LYS A 351 -2.08 -7.15 -21.04
N ILE A 352 -1.72 -8.21 -21.75
CA ILE A 352 -0.51 -9.00 -21.43
C ILE A 352 0.73 -8.12 -21.43
N LYS A 353 0.93 -7.36 -22.51
CA LYS A 353 2.05 -6.43 -22.65
C LYS A 353 2.02 -5.30 -21.63
N ASN A 354 0.98 -4.48 -21.66
CA ASN A 354 0.92 -3.21 -20.92
C ASN A 354 0.70 -3.39 -19.41
N THR A 355 0.01 -4.46 -19.00
CA THR A 355 -0.32 -4.68 -17.58
C THR A 355 0.74 -5.52 -16.88
N TYR A 356 1.42 -6.43 -17.58
CA TYR A 356 2.40 -7.32 -16.97
C TYR A 356 3.81 -7.03 -17.49
N LEU A 357 4.10 -7.30 -18.76
CA LEU A 357 5.48 -7.26 -19.27
C LEU A 357 6.12 -5.87 -19.11
N ASP A 358 5.42 -4.82 -19.55
CA ASP A 358 5.91 -3.43 -19.46
C ASP A 358 6.02 -2.92 -18.02
N LYS A 359 5.25 -3.51 -17.09
CA LYS A 359 5.32 -3.14 -15.66
C LYS A 359 6.36 -3.95 -14.89
N ILE A 360 6.68 -5.17 -15.30
CA ILE A 360 7.63 -6.03 -14.59
C ILE A 360 9.04 -5.46 -14.69
N ILE A 361 9.51 -5.13 -15.90
CA ILE A 361 10.92 -4.74 -16.13
C ILE A 361 11.35 -3.54 -15.27
N PRO A 362 10.61 -2.41 -15.23
CA PRO A 362 11.02 -1.25 -14.42
C PRO A 362 10.98 -1.51 -12.90
N GLN A 363 10.33 -2.60 -12.49
CA GLN A 363 10.12 -2.97 -11.10
C GLN A 363 11.06 -4.08 -10.62
N LEU A 364 11.87 -4.65 -11.52
CA LEU A 364 12.93 -5.60 -11.17
C LEU A 364 14.00 -4.89 -10.36
N ASP A 365 14.41 -5.57 -9.29
CA ASP A 365 15.53 -5.16 -8.47
C ASP A 365 16.86 -5.57 -9.13
N LYS A 366 17.99 -5.15 -8.55
CA LYS A 366 19.35 -5.41 -9.08
C LYS A 366 19.65 -6.90 -9.26
N ASP A 367 19.03 -7.76 -8.46
CA ASP A 367 19.16 -9.22 -8.52
C ASP A 367 18.16 -9.91 -9.47
N MET A 368 17.49 -9.13 -10.33
CA MET A 368 16.47 -9.58 -11.30
C MET A 368 15.24 -10.21 -10.64
N ARG A 369 14.93 -9.80 -9.41
CA ARG A 369 13.75 -10.26 -8.68
C ARG A 369 12.72 -9.15 -8.56
N LEU A 370 11.45 -9.51 -8.68
CA LEU A 370 10.34 -8.60 -8.41
C LEU A 370 9.83 -8.85 -6.99
N ARG A 371 9.85 -7.80 -6.17
CA ARG A 371 9.38 -7.82 -4.78
C ARG A 371 8.04 -7.09 -4.69
N THR A 372 6.96 -7.83 -4.45
CA THR A 372 5.61 -7.27 -4.27
C THR A 372 5.22 -7.22 -2.80
N SER A 373 4.29 -6.33 -2.43
CA SER A 373 3.74 -6.31 -1.08
C SER A 373 2.55 -7.27 -0.98
N PHE A 374 2.61 -8.19 -0.02
CA PHE A 374 1.46 -9.00 0.40
C PHE A 374 0.84 -8.46 1.69
N ASN A 375 -0.47 -8.28 1.73
CA ASN A 375 -1.16 -7.64 2.87
C ASN A 375 -2.12 -8.61 3.57
N LEU A 376 -2.07 -8.63 4.90
CA LEU A 376 -2.92 -9.47 5.77
C LEU A 376 -4.25 -8.81 6.15
N HIS A 377 -4.32 -7.48 6.13
CA HIS A 377 -5.41 -6.69 6.72
C HIS A 377 -6.31 -6.00 5.67
N SER A 378 -6.33 -6.51 4.44
CA SER A 378 -6.90 -5.79 3.27
C SER A 378 -8.15 -6.41 2.67
N THR A 379 -8.57 -7.59 3.14
CA THR A 379 -9.75 -8.28 2.60
C THR A 379 -10.66 -8.72 3.74
N THR A 380 -11.97 -8.66 3.58
CA THR A 380 -12.91 -9.09 4.64
C THR A 380 -12.93 -10.60 4.86
N SER A 381 -12.47 -11.39 3.87
CA SER A 381 -12.42 -12.85 3.96
C SER A 381 -11.18 -13.38 4.68
N GLY A 382 -10.24 -12.50 5.06
CA GLY A 382 -8.94 -12.90 5.62
C GLY A 382 -7.93 -13.44 4.61
N ARG A 383 -8.26 -13.43 3.30
CA ARG A 383 -7.31 -13.80 2.25
C ARG A 383 -6.24 -12.72 2.09
N LEU A 384 -5.03 -13.14 1.72
CA LEU A 384 -3.96 -12.22 1.34
C LEU A 384 -4.37 -11.41 0.11
N SER A 385 -3.96 -10.15 0.06
CA SER A 385 -3.92 -9.37 -1.19
C SER A 385 -2.49 -9.11 -1.62
N SER A 386 -2.30 -8.76 -2.89
CA SER A 386 -1.02 -8.28 -3.43
C SER A 386 -1.18 -6.87 -4.01
N SER A 387 -0.25 -5.98 -3.66
CA SER A 387 -0.23 -4.57 -4.09
C SER A 387 1.20 -4.03 -4.23
N GLY A 388 1.35 -2.76 -4.57
CA GLY A 388 2.65 -2.12 -4.80
C GLY A 388 3.14 -2.32 -6.23
N LYS A 389 4.42 -2.70 -6.40
CA LYS A 389 5.10 -2.80 -7.70
C LYS A 389 4.31 -3.59 -8.76
N LEU A 390 3.69 -4.70 -8.37
CA LEU A 390 2.81 -5.50 -9.23
C LEU A 390 1.85 -6.33 -8.37
N ASN A 391 0.56 -6.35 -8.73
CA ASN A 391 -0.38 -7.30 -8.12
C ASN A 391 -0.15 -8.70 -8.72
N MET A 392 0.49 -9.57 -7.96
CA MET A 392 0.84 -10.93 -8.39
C MET A 392 -0.38 -11.83 -8.62
N GLN A 393 -1.50 -11.57 -7.93
CA GLN A 393 -2.73 -12.34 -8.10
C GLN A 393 -3.38 -12.09 -9.47
N GLN A 394 -3.03 -10.98 -10.13
CA GLN A 394 -3.55 -10.65 -11.44
C GLN A 394 -2.73 -11.26 -12.58
N ILE A 395 -1.58 -11.91 -12.31
CA ILE A 395 -0.79 -12.57 -13.35
C ILE A 395 -1.64 -13.70 -13.97
N PRO A 396 -1.81 -13.76 -15.31
CA PRO A 396 -2.66 -14.77 -15.93
C PRO A 396 -2.14 -16.18 -15.66
N ARG A 397 -3.02 -17.06 -15.14
CA ARG A 397 -2.66 -18.42 -14.72
C ARG A 397 -2.13 -19.29 -15.87
N ASP A 398 -2.76 -19.21 -17.03
CA ASP A 398 -2.48 -20.13 -18.15
C ASP A 398 -1.78 -19.44 -19.32
N ASN A 399 -1.13 -18.30 -19.07
CA ASN A 399 -0.38 -17.60 -20.11
C ASN A 399 1.10 -18.01 -20.08
N PRO A 400 1.58 -18.78 -21.06
CA PRO A 400 2.96 -19.28 -21.08
C PRO A 400 3.98 -18.16 -21.32
N ILE A 401 3.58 -17.03 -21.90
CA ILE A 401 4.49 -15.91 -22.21
C ILE A 401 4.96 -15.27 -20.90
N VAL A 402 4.03 -14.85 -20.04
CA VAL A 402 4.39 -14.21 -18.75
C VAL A 402 5.03 -15.22 -17.80
N LYS A 403 4.48 -16.45 -17.71
CA LYS A 403 5.05 -17.49 -16.85
C LYS A 403 6.43 -17.96 -17.30
N GLY A 404 6.68 -18.02 -18.61
CA GLY A 404 7.97 -18.41 -19.18
C GLY A 404 9.11 -17.44 -18.85
N CYS A 405 8.78 -16.22 -18.43
CA CYS A 405 9.74 -15.24 -17.92
C CYS A 405 10.12 -15.48 -16.45
N ILE A 406 9.34 -16.24 -15.68
CA ILE A 406 9.67 -16.58 -14.29
C ILE A 406 10.59 -17.79 -14.31
N THR A 407 11.86 -17.58 -13.93
CA THR A 407 12.90 -18.60 -14.10
C THR A 407 13.64 -18.81 -12.79
N ALA A 408 13.87 -20.06 -12.40
CA ALA A 408 14.68 -20.37 -11.23
C ALA A 408 16.14 -19.93 -11.43
N ALA A 409 16.82 -19.63 -10.33
CA ALA A 409 18.26 -19.40 -10.35
C ALA A 409 19.01 -20.67 -10.82
N ALA A 410 20.24 -20.50 -11.32
CA ALA A 410 21.08 -21.62 -11.74
C ALA A 410 21.22 -22.65 -10.59
N GLY A 411 21.03 -23.94 -10.92
CA GLY A 411 21.05 -25.03 -9.94
C GLY A 411 19.77 -25.19 -9.11
N SER A 412 18.72 -24.40 -9.36
CA SER A 412 17.42 -24.49 -8.66
C SER A 412 16.27 -24.80 -9.62
N GLN A 413 15.12 -25.18 -9.07
CA GLN A 413 13.87 -25.39 -9.82
C GLN A 413 12.71 -24.64 -9.17
N ILE A 414 11.72 -24.23 -9.98
CA ILE A 414 10.45 -23.69 -9.46
C ILE A 414 9.55 -24.87 -9.11
N VAL A 415 9.11 -24.93 -7.86
CA VAL A 415 8.13 -25.91 -7.38
C VAL A 415 6.82 -25.18 -7.09
N ALA A 416 5.72 -25.68 -7.66
CA ALA A 416 4.38 -25.17 -7.40
C ALA A 416 3.59 -26.20 -6.60
N MET A 417 3.05 -25.78 -5.46
CA MET A 417 2.14 -26.58 -4.63
C MET A 417 0.80 -25.85 -4.58
N ASP A 418 -0.26 -26.52 -5.02
CA ASP A 418 -1.62 -25.98 -5.05
C ASP A 418 -2.54 -26.82 -4.16
N LEU A 419 -3.39 -26.16 -3.38
CA LEU A 419 -4.41 -26.83 -2.58
C LEU A 419 -5.63 -27.05 -3.48
N THR A 420 -5.80 -28.26 -3.98
CA THR A 420 -6.83 -28.62 -4.96
C THR A 420 -8.27 -28.46 -4.45
N THR A 421 -8.50 -28.28 -3.14
CA THR A 421 -9.83 -28.27 -2.49
C THR A 421 -9.94 -27.32 -1.26
N ALA A 422 -9.36 -26.12 -1.33
CA ALA A 422 -9.50 -25.11 -0.25
C ALA A 422 -10.71 -24.18 -0.41
#